data_AF-A0A3B1IS54-F1
#
_entry.id   AF-A0A3B1IS54-F1
#
_cell.length_a   1.000
_cell.length_b   1.000
_cell.length_c   1.000
_cell.angle_alpha   90.00
_cell.angle_beta   90.00
_cell.angle_gamma   90.00
#
_symmetry.space_group_name_H-M   'P 1'
#
loop_
_entity.id
_entity.type
_entity.pdbx_description
1 polymer ?
#
loop_
_entity_poly.entity_id
_entity_poly.type
_entity_poly.pdbx_seq_one_letter_code
_entity_poly.pdbx_strand_id
1 'polypeptide(L)'
;HHFWQVSVCFSIHTSLVSCNVENACYNLGICAERTAISKAVSEGYRDFKAIAIASDLCEQFISPCGGCRQFMREFGATWDVYLSKPDGSYVEMTVEELLPGSFGPDDLKMKQVHSIPNEY
;
A
#
# COMPACT_ATOMS: atom_id res chain seq x y z
N HIS A 1 -22.31 -6.73 -2.52
CA HIS A 1 -21.22 -7.10 -1.60
C HIS A 1 -20.37 -5.87 -1.36
N HIS A 2 -20.66 -5.14 -0.28
CA HIS A 2 -19.87 -3.95 0.10
C HIS A 2 -18.81 -4.42 1.08
N PHE A 3 -17.57 -4.53 0.61
CA PHE A 3 -16.41 -4.76 1.47
C PHE A 3 -15.94 -3.38 1.96
N TRP A 4 -16.03 -3.13 3.26
CA TRP A 4 -15.61 -1.84 3.83
C TRP A 4 -14.27 -2.02 4.53
N GLN A 5 -13.27 -1.34 3.99
CA GLN A 5 -11.92 -1.31 4.52
C GLN A 5 -11.59 0.13 4.95
N VAL A 6 -10.98 0.25 6.11
CA VAL A 6 -10.48 1.51 6.67
C VAL A 6 -8.98 1.38 6.84
N SER A 7 -8.25 2.46 6.56
CA SER A 7 -6.81 2.51 6.79
C SER A 7 -6.45 3.79 7.55
N VAL A 8 -5.42 3.68 8.39
CA VAL A 8 -4.82 4.81 9.09
C VAL A 8 -3.33 4.84 8.73
N CYS A 9 -2.92 5.87 7.99
CA CYS A 9 -1.52 6.09 7.68
C CYS A 9 -0.89 7.00 8.73
N PHE A 10 0.27 6.58 9.26
CA PHE A 10 1.05 7.29 10.26
C PHE A 10 2.30 7.88 9.60
N SER A 11 2.34 9.21 9.53
CA SER A 11 3.56 9.97 9.26
C SER A 11 4.13 10.51 10.57
N ILE A 12 5.38 10.96 10.54
CA ILE A 12 6.14 11.46 11.69
C ILE A 12 5.37 12.53 12.48
N HIS A 13 4.55 13.34 11.78
CA HIS A 13 3.88 14.51 12.34
C HIS A 13 2.34 14.42 12.35
N THR A 14 1.75 13.38 11.74
CA THR A 14 0.30 13.31 11.55
C THR A 14 -0.19 11.87 11.38
N SER A 15 -1.46 11.65 11.70
CA SER A 15 -2.19 10.43 11.36
C SER A 15 -3.38 10.76 10.47
N LEU A 16 -3.55 9.98 9.41
CA LEU A 16 -4.57 10.21 8.38
C LEU A 16 -5.43 8.97 8.23
N VAL A 17 -6.72 9.14 8.49
CA VAL A 17 -7.74 8.09 8.35
C VAL A 17 -8.39 8.18 6.97
N SER A 18 -8.59 7.04 6.33
CA SER A 18 -9.25 6.90 5.03
C SER A 18 -10.04 5.61 4.95
N CYS A 19 -10.89 5.51 3.93
CA CYS A 19 -11.59 4.28 3.56
C CYS A 19 -11.46 3.99 2.06
N ASN A 20 -11.86 2.79 1.65
CA ASN A 20 -12.02 2.49 0.24
C ASN A 20 -13.18 3.31 -0.35
N VAL A 21 -13.01 3.71 -1.60
CA VAL A 21 -14.04 4.40 -2.39
C VAL A 21 -14.33 3.55 -3.61
N GLU A 22 -15.52 2.98 -3.63
CA GLU A 22 -15.98 2.11 -4.71
C GLU A 22 -16.62 2.90 -5.84
N ASN A 23 -16.68 2.29 -7.02
CA ASN A 23 -17.33 2.86 -8.19
C ASN A 23 -18.11 1.79 -8.95
N ALA A 24 -19.18 2.19 -9.64
CA ALA A 24 -19.94 1.28 -10.50
C ALA A 24 -19.08 0.65 -11.61
N CYS A 25 -18.09 1.39 -12.10
CA CYS A 25 -17.00 0.85 -12.90
C CYS A 25 -15.90 0.39 -11.95
N TYR A 26 -15.86 -0.92 -11.64
CA TYR A 26 -15.04 -1.48 -10.57
C TYR A 26 -13.52 -1.17 -10.67
N ASN A 27 -13.00 -0.95 -11.87
CA ASN A 27 -11.60 -0.57 -12.08
C ASN A 27 -11.26 0.87 -11.63
N LEU A 28 -12.26 1.72 -11.40
CA LEU A 28 -12.10 3.08 -10.89
C LEU A 28 -12.08 3.15 -9.36
N GLY A 29 -12.34 2.03 -8.68
CA GLY A 29 -12.27 1.96 -7.22
C GLY A 29 -10.86 2.16 -6.69
N ILE A 30 -10.76 2.75 -5.50
CA ILE A 30 -9.50 2.97 -4.78
C ILE A 30 -9.57 2.38 -3.38
N CYS A 31 -8.54 1.62 -3.02
CA CYS A 31 -8.45 1.00 -1.69
C CYS A 31 -8.09 2.04 -0.62
N ALA A 32 -8.42 1.73 0.63
CA ALA A 32 -8.21 2.64 1.76
C ALA A 32 -6.76 3.10 1.92
N GLU A 33 -5.79 2.20 1.72
CA GLU A 33 -4.36 2.48 1.84
C GLU A 33 -3.92 3.54 0.84
N ARG A 34 -4.32 3.37 -0.44
CA ARG A 34 -4.00 4.32 -1.50
C ARG A 34 -4.64 5.68 -1.24
N THR A 35 -5.88 5.71 -0.77
CA THR A 35 -6.53 6.96 -0.34
C THR A 35 -5.75 7.64 0.79
N ALA A 36 -5.28 6.90 1.80
CA ALA A 36 -4.52 7.44 2.93
C ALA A 36 -3.21 8.08 2.47
N ILE A 37 -2.45 7.33 1.67
CA ILE A 37 -1.13 7.75 1.19
C ILE A 37 -1.28 8.91 0.21
N SER A 38 -2.23 8.86 -0.72
CA SER A 38 -2.50 9.98 -1.64
C SER A 38 -2.87 11.26 -0.89
N LYS A 39 -3.68 11.16 0.16
CA LYS A 39 -4.00 12.31 1.03
C LYS A 39 -2.73 12.86 1.68
N ALA A 40 -1.93 11.99 2.31
CA ALA A 40 -0.71 12.40 2.98
C ALA A 40 0.26 13.12 2.03
N VAL A 41 0.47 12.55 0.84
CA VAL A 41 1.33 13.12 -0.20
C VAL A 41 0.79 14.47 -0.68
N SER A 42 -0.53 14.62 -0.83
CA SER A 42 -1.15 15.89 -1.23
C SER A 42 -0.96 17.00 -0.20
N GLU A 43 -0.80 16.64 1.07
CA GLU A 43 -0.51 17.54 2.19
C GLU A 43 1.01 17.74 2.43
N GLY A 44 1.86 17.13 1.60
CA GLY A 44 3.32 17.27 1.64
C GLY A 44 4.05 16.23 2.49
N TYR A 45 3.35 15.25 3.06
CA TYR A 45 3.95 14.16 3.84
C TYR A 45 4.35 13.00 2.93
N ARG A 46 5.65 12.68 2.91
CA ARG A 46 6.22 11.57 2.13
C ARG A 46 6.99 10.56 2.94
N ASP A 47 7.34 10.89 4.18
CA ASP A 47 8.01 9.99 5.11
C ASP A 47 6.97 9.29 5.99
N PHE A 48 6.76 7.99 5.72
CA PHE A 48 5.82 7.15 6.43
C PHE A 48 6.54 6.25 7.43
N LYS A 49 5.95 6.11 8.62
CA LYS A 49 6.45 5.20 9.65
C LYS A 49 5.67 3.89 9.67
N ALA A 50 4.35 4.00 9.54
CA ALA A 50 3.49 2.85 9.53
C ALA A 50 2.15 3.11 8.82
N ILE A 51 1.44 2.04 8.49
CA ILE A 51 0.02 2.08 8.13
C ILE A 51 -0.71 0.93 8.82
N ALA A 52 -1.86 1.23 9.42
CA ALA A 52 -2.78 0.22 9.95
C ALA A 52 -3.96 0.03 9.01
N ILE A 53 -4.36 -1.22 8.81
CA ILE A 53 -5.44 -1.61 7.91
C ILE A 53 -6.43 -2.44 8.70
N ALA A 54 -7.69 -2.00 8.68
CA ALA A 54 -8.81 -2.66 9.34
C ALA A 54 -9.92 -2.96 8.34
N SER A 55 -10.61 -4.08 8.55
CA SER A 55 -11.83 -4.44 7.84
C SER A 55 -12.78 -5.16 8.79
N ASP A 56 -13.96 -5.51 8.29
CA ASP A 56 -14.96 -6.34 8.95
C ASP A 56 -14.67 -7.86 8.86
N LEU A 57 -13.51 -8.27 8.34
CA LEU A 57 -13.12 -9.67 8.25
C LEU A 57 -12.69 -10.23 9.61
N CYS A 58 -13.49 -11.14 10.17
CA CYS A 58 -13.18 -11.79 11.45
C CYS A 58 -12.20 -12.96 11.32
N GLU A 59 -12.28 -13.74 10.24
CA GLU A 59 -11.57 -15.03 10.14
C GLU A 59 -10.08 -14.86 9.82
N GLN A 60 -9.71 -13.82 9.07
CA GLN A 60 -8.34 -13.60 8.59
C GLN A 60 -7.93 -12.12 8.72
N PHE A 61 -6.63 -11.88 8.85
CA PHE A 61 -6.09 -10.53 8.81
C PHE A 61 -6.28 -9.94 7.42
N ILE A 62 -6.74 -8.69 7.33
CA ILE A 62 -6.85 -8.00 6.05
C ILE A 62 -5.46 -7.74 5.49
N SER A 63 -5.19 -8.28 4.30
CA SER A 63 -3.91 -8.07 3.61
C SER A 63 -4.07 -7.02 2.50
N PRO A 64 -3.14 -6.06 2.37
CA PRO A 64 -3.19 -5.09 1.29
C PRO A 64 -3.06 -5.79 -0.07
N CYS A 65 -3.82 -5.33 -1.06
CA CYS A 65 -3.73 -5.87 -2.41
C CYS A 65 -2.37 -5.52 -3.06
N GLY A 66 -1.99 -6.26 -4.11
CA GLY A 66 -0.69 -6.06 -4.77
C GLY A 66 -0.46 -4.62 -5.24
N GLY A 67 -1.50 -3.94 -5.73
CA GLY A 67 -1.42 -2.53 -6.11
C GLY A 67 -1.12 -1.60 -4.94
N CYS A 68 -1.72 -1.84 -3.77
CA CYS A 68 -1.41 -1.07 -2.56
C CYS A 68 0.01 -1.33 -2.08
N ARG A 69 0.49 -2.59 -2.12
CA ARG A 69 1.87 -2.94 -1.77
C ARG A 69 2.88 -2.21 -2.65
N GLN A 70 2.66 -2.20 -3.96
CA GLN A 70 3.52 -1.47 -4.89
C GLN A 70 3.45 0.04 -4.68
N PHE A 71 2.26 0.59 -4.38
CA PHE A 71 2.09 2.00 -4.07
C PHE A 71 2.83 2.40 -2.78
N MET A 72 2.80 1.54 -1.76
CA MET A 72 3.56 1.73 -0.53
C MET A 72 5.07 1.71 -0.78
N ARG A 73 5.54 0.78 -1.62
CA ARG A 73 6.96 0.62 -1.97
C ARG A 73 7.58 1.87 -2.60
N GLU A 74 6.79 2.67 -3.33
CA GLU A 74 7.26 3.94 -3.91
C GLU A 74 7.79 4.92 -2.85
N PHE A 75 7.26 4.85 -1.62
CA PHE A 75 7.63 5.75 -0.51
C PHE A 75 8.55 5.08 0.53
N GLY A 76 9.10 3.91 0.22
CA GLY A 76 10.01 3.17 1.09
C GLY A 76 9.58 1.72 1.29
N ALA A 77 10.54 0.88 1.67
CA ALA A 77 10.34 -0.56 1.84
C ALA A 77 10.30 -1.01 3.31
N THR A 78 10.84 -0.20 4.22
CA THR A 78 11.16 -0.63 5.59
C THR A 78 10.15 -0.18 6.65
N TRP A 79 9.03 0.40 6.24
CA TRP A 79 8.02 0.93 7.16
C TRP A 79 6.93 -0.11 7.45
N ASP A 80 6.29 0.05 8.59
CA ASP A 80 5.47 -1.02 9.19
C ASP A 80 4.04 -1.01 8.63
N VAL A 81 3.47 -2.20 8.49
CA VAL A 81 2.12 -2.45 8.00
C VAL A 81 1.42 -3.35 9.02
N TYR A 82 0.45 -2.76 9.73
CA TYR A 82 -0.36 -3.45 10.71
C TYR A 82 -1.65 -3.98 10.06
N LEU A 83 -1.76 -5.29 9.99
CA LEU A 83 -2.93 -6.00 9.45
C LEU A 83 -3.81 -6.39 10.64
N SER A 84 -4.95 -5.71 10.83
CA SER A 84 -5.79 -5.94 12.02
C SER A 84 -7.04 -6.76 11.75
N LYS A 85 -7.62 -7.30 12.82
CA LYS A 85 -8.95 -7.91 12.86
C LYS A 85 -9.91 -7.10 13.75
N PRO A 86 -11.24 -7.30 13.60
CA PRO A 86 -12.24 -6.69 14.47
C PRO A 86 -12.08 -7.00 15.97
N ASP A 87 -11.46 -8.13 16.32
CA ASP A 87 -11.19 -8.54 17.70
C ASP A 87 -10.01 -7.79 18.34
N GLY A 88 -9.35 -6.90 17.60
CA GLY A 88 -8.21 -6.11 18.04
C GLY A 88 -6.86 -6.82 17.91
N SER A 89 -6.83 -8.09 17.50
CA SER A 89 -5.58 -8.75 17.13
C SER A 89 -5.01 -8.17 15.84
N TYR A 90 -3.68 -8.20 15.71
CA TYR A 90 -3.01 -7.73 14.51
C TYR A 90 -1.72 -8.52 14.22
N VAL A 91 -1.29 -8.46 12.95
CA VAL A 91 0.03 -8.90 12.52
C VAL A 91 0.78 -7.68 12.00
N GLU A 92 2.02 -7.54 12.42
CA GLU A 92 2.95 -6.52 11.93
C GLU A 92 3.86 -7.14 10.86
N MET A 93 4.01 -6.43 9.75
CA MET A 93 4.91 -6.77 8.66
C MET A 93 5.52 -5.49 8.10
N THR A 94 6.66 -5.59 7.44
CA THR A 94 7.20 -4.48 6.65
C THR A 94 6.68 -4.52 5.22
N VAL A 95 6.80 -3.40 4.49
CA VAL A 95 6.47 -3.35 3.06
C VAL A 95 7.34 -4.32 2.24
N GLU A 96 8.61 -4.51 2.60
CA GLU A 96 9.53 -5.46 1.96
C GLU A 96 9.08 -6.91 2.13
N GLU A 97 8.65 -7.31 3.33
CA GLU A 97 8.12 -8.66 3.58
C GLU A 97 6.83 -8.92 2.81
N LEU A 98 6.01 -7.88 2.61
CA LEU A 98 4.79 -7.97 1.82
C LEU A 98 5.05 -7.99 0.31
N LEU A 99 6.17 -7.45 -0.16
CA LEU A 99 6.53 -7.38 -1.57
C LEU A 99 8.03 -7.69 -1.79
N PRO A 100 8.47 -8.95 -1.57
CA PRO A 100 9.86 -9.31 -1.73
C PRO A 100 10.30 -9.20 -3.20
N GLY A 101 11.53 -8.74 -3.44
CA GLY A 101 12.04 -8.54 -4.81
C GLY A 101 11.26 -7.49 -5.61
N SER A 102 10.64 -6.55 -4.92
CA SER A 102 9.85 -5.46 -5.51
C SER A 102 10.59 -4.69 -6.62
N PHE A 103 9.88 -4.37 -7.70
CA PHE A 103 10.24 -3.27 -8.60
C PHE A 103 10.08 -1.92 -7.88
N GLY A 104 10.97 -0.96 -8.14
CA GLY A 104 10.90 0.37 -7.54
C GLY A 104 11.70 1.44 -8.28
N PRO A 105 11.88 2.61 -7.63
CA PRO A 105 12.58 3.75 -8.22
C PRO A 105 14.02 3.46 -8.67
N ASP A 106 14.67 2.46 -8.05
CA ASP A 106 16.04 2.06 -8.39
C ASP A 106 16.13 1.32 -9.73
N ASP A 107 15.11 0.52 -10.07
CA ASP A 107 15.03 -0.20 -11.35
C ASP A 107 14.85 0.75 -12.53
N LEU A 108 14.12 1.86 -12.33
CA LEU A 108 13.94 2.90 -13.35
C LEU A 108 15.23 3.64 -13.70
N LYS A 109 16.24 3.60 -12.83
CA LYS A 109 17.56 4.22 -13.06
C LYS A 109 18.55 3.26 -13.73
N MET A 110 18.19 1.99 -13.91
CA MET A 110 19.07 1.00 -14.52
C MET A 110 19.26 1.26 -16.02
N LYS A 111 20.43 0.89 -16.54
CA LYS A 111 20.74 1.00 -17.97
C LYS A 111 19.88 0.02 -18.77
N GLN A 112 19.18 0.53 -19.78
CA GLN A 112 18.44 -0.30 -20.72
C GLN A 112 19.35 -0.79 -21.84
N VAL A 113 19.22 -2.07 -22.20
CA VAL A 113 19.85 -2.59 -23.42
C VAL A 113 18.98 -2.13 -24.60
N HIS A 114 19.42 -1.10 -25.32
CA HIS A 114 18.66 -0.51 -26.44
C HIS A 114 18.68 -1.33 -27.74
N SER A 115 19.28 -2.52 -27.74
CA SER A 115 19.35 -3.40 -28.90
C SER A 115 19.61 -4.83 -28.43
N ILE A 116 18.56 -5.64 -28.40
CA ILE A 116 18.71 -7.10 -28.38
C ILE A 116 19.16 -7.47 -29.81
N PRO A 117 20.36 -8.04 -30.03
CA PRO A 117 20.73 -8.55 -31.33
C PRO A 117 19.65 -9.54 -31.79
N ASN A 118 19.06 -9.27 -32.94
CA ASN A 118 18.07 -10.16 -33.53
C ASN A 118 18.82 -11.37 -34.12
N GLU A 119 19.25 -12.30 -33.27
CA GLU A 119 19.81 -13.59 -33.69
C GLU A 119 18.67 -14.59 -33.96
N TYR A 120 17.82 -14.23 -34.91
CA TYR A 120 16.93 -15.13 -35.65
C TYR A 120 16.88 -14.71 -37.12
#